data_AF-A0A4V2QYZ5-F1
#
_entry.id   AF-A0A4V2QYZ5-F1
#
_cell.length_a   1.000
_cell.length_b   1.000
_cell.length_c   1.000
_cell.angle_alpha   90.00
_cell.angle_beta   90.00
_cell.angle_gamma   90.00
#
_symmetry.space_group_name_H-M   'P 1'
#
loop_
_entity.id
_entity.type
_entity.pdbx_description
1 polymer ?
#
loop_
_entity_poly.entity_id
_entity_poly.type
_entity_poly.pdbx_seq_one_letter_code
_entity_poly.pdbx_strand_id
1 'polypeptide(L)' 'MESPCTSVCSIDIATGFCRGCGRTGDEIASWTLYSDRERRHIMTGLHTRLNALDPGLRLETRNDRRDRRTGERARR' A
#
# COMPACT_ATOMS: atom_id res chain seq x y z
N MET A 1 -21.98 8.06 -5.06
CA MET A 1 -21.23 6.80 -4.87
C MET A 1 -19.75 7.11 -4.95
N GLU A 2 -19.14 7.37 -3.80
CA GLU A 2 -17.70 7.62 -3.68
C GLU A 2 -16.96 6.29 -3.81
N SER A 3 -15.88 6.24 -4.60
CA SER A 3 -15.04 5.05 -4.73
C SER A 3 -13.56 5.44 -4.74
N PRO A 4 -12.70 4.75 -3.99
CA PRO A 4 -11.28 5.08 -3.89
C PRO A 4 -10.46 4.41 -5.02
N CYS A 5 -11.10 4.13 -6.17
CA CYS A 5 -10.48 3.40 -7.26
C CYS A 5 -9.60 4.33 -8.11
N THR A 6 -8.33 3.96 -8.28
CA THR A 6 -7.36 4.68 -9.11
C THR A 6 -7.25 4.13 -10.53
N SER A 7 -8.20 3.27 -10.94
CA SER A 7 -8.15 2.47 -12.19
C SER A 7 -6.97 1.49 -12.28
N VAL A 8 -6.24 1.30 -11.18
CA VAL A 8 -5.19 0.29 -11.04
C VAL A 8 -5.73 -0.86 -10.21
N CYS A 9 -5.96 -2.00 -10.85
CA CYS A 9 -6.38 -3.23 -10.19
C CYS A 9 -5.23 -4.25 -10.21
N SER A 10 -4.46 -4.29 -9.12
CA SER A 10 -3.37 -5.24 -8.96
C SER A 10 -3.35 -5.73 -7.52
N ILE A 11 -3.81 -6.94 -7.27
CA ILE A 11 -3.80 -7.53 -5.93
C ILE A 11 -2.40 -8.07 -5.63
N ASP A 12 -1.85 -7.64 -4.50
CA ASP A 12 -0.62 -8.19 -3.97
C ASP A 12 -0.88 -9.54 -3.29
N ILE A 13 -0.14 -10.57 -3.68
CA ILE A 13 -0.34 -11.93 -3.17
C ILE A 13 0.17 -12.12 -1.74
N ALA A 14 1.09 -11.27 -1.27
CA ALA A 14 1.69 -11.39 0.06
C ALA A 14 0.75 -10.81 1.14
N THR A 15 0.01 -9.76 0.79
CA THR A 15 -0.89 -9.05 1.73
C THR A 15 -2.37 -9.25 1.41
N GLY A 16 -2.72 -9.62 0.18
CA GLY A 16 -4.10 -9.76 -0.28
C GLY A 16 -4.82 -8.44 -0.60
N PHE A 17 -4.10 -7.31 -0.62
CA PHE A 17 -4.68 -5.99 -0.91
C PHE A 17 -4.33 -5.49 -2.31
N CYS A 18 -5.23 -4.70 -2.90
CA CYS A 18 -5.01 -4.02 -4.17
C CYS A 18 -3.98 -2.90 -4.00
N ARG A 19 -2.89 -2.93 -4.77
CA ARG A 19 -1.83 -1.90 -4.78
C ARG A 19 -2.33 -0.52 -5.21
N GLY A 20 -3.44 -0.44 -5.93
CA GLY A 20 -4.02 0.83 -6.38
C GLY A 20 -4.91 1.51 -5.34
N CYS A 21 -5.76 0.75 -4.65
CA CYS A 21 -6.80 1.29 -3.76
C CYS A 21 -6.79 0.71 -2.34
N GLY A 22 -5.91 -0.23 -2.02
CA GLY A 22 -5.78 -0.84 -0.69
C GLY A 22 -6.90 -1.80 -0.29
N ARG A 23 -7.80 -2.14 -1.21
CA ARG A 23 -8.95 -3.04 -0.96
C ARG A 23 -8.66 -4.48 -1.30
N THR A 24 -9.30 -5.42 -0.63
CA THR A 24 -9.25 -6.84 -1.00
C THR A 24 -10.13 -7.13 -2.21
N GLY A 25 -9.88 -8.27 -2.86
CA GLY A 25 -10.73 -8.74 -3.97
C GLY A 25 -12.20 -8.93 -3.55
N ASP A 26 -12.43 -9.44 -2.34
CA ASP A 26 -13.77 -9.65 -1.77
C ASP A 26 -14.49 -8.32 -1.54
N GLU A 27 -13.79 -7.34 -0.96
CA GLU A 27 -14.35 -6.00 -0.78
C GLU A 27 -14.72 -5.40 -2.13
N ILE A 28 -13.87 -5.54 -3.17
CA ILE A 28 -14.13 -5.05 -4.53
C ILE A 28 -15.39 -5.68 -5.12
N ALA A 29 -15.54 -7.01 -5.00
CA ALA A 29 -16.71 -7.73 -5.49
C ALA A 29 -18.00 -7.31 -4.77
N SER A 30 -17.93 -7.08 -3.46
CA SER A 30 -19.07 -6.72 -2.62
C SER A 30 -19.37 -5.21 -2.57
N TRP A 31 -18.65 -4.37 -3.34
CA TRP A 31 -18.74 -2.91 -3.21
C TRP A 31 -20.14 -2.31 -3.42
N THR A 32 -20.84 -2.85 -4.41
CA THR A 32 -22.18 -2.41 -4.78
C THR A 32 -23.21 -2.79 -3.72
N LEU A 33 -22.94 -3.83 -2.93
CA LEU A 33 -23.78 -4.34 -1.86
C LEU A 33 -23.60 -3.55 -0.55
N TYR A 34 -22.43 -2.94 -0.33
CA TYR A 34 -22.17 -2.17 0.89
C TYR A 34 -22.98 -0.87 0.96
N SER A 35 -23.43 -0.56 2.17
CA SER A 35 -24.06 0.71 2.54
C SER A 35 -23.04 1.85 2.59
N ASP A 36 -23.49 3.11 2.48
CA ASP A 36 -22.59 4.27 2.58
C ASP A 36 -21.82 4.36 3.92
N ARG A 37 -22.33 3.76 5.00
CA ARG A 37 -21.56 3.64 6.26
C ARG A 37 -20.41 2.64 6.15
N GLU A 38 -20.67 1.48 5.56
CA GLU A 38 -19.66 0.43 5.37
C GLU A 38 -18.57 0.89 4.39
N ARG A 39 -18.96 1.57 3.31
CA ARG A 39 -18.01 2.17 2.36
C ARG A 39 -17.07 3.17 3.03
N ARG A 40 -17.59 4.06 3.88
CA ARG A 40 -16.77 5.01 4.66
C ARG A 40 -15.86 4.30 5.66
N HIS A 41 -16.34 3.24 6.29
CA HIS A 41 -15.52 2.44 7.20
C HIS A 41 -14.33 1.80 6.47
N ILE A 42 -14.59 1.18 5.31
CA ILE A 42 -13.56 0.61 4.45
C ILE A 42 -12.57 1.70 4.04
N MET A 43 -13.05 2.86 3.56
CA MET A 43 -12.23 3.99 3.14
C MET A 43 -11.28 4.51 4.23
N THR A 44 -11.72 4.53 5.48
CA THR A 44 -10.90 4.97 6.61
C THR A 44 -9.69 4.08 6.82
N GLY A 45 -9.80 2.78 6.52
CA GLY A 45 -8.73 1.79 6.68
C GLY A 45 -7.75 1.67 5.50
N LEU A 46 -8.10 2.21 4.32
CA LEU A 46 -7.31 1.99 3.10
C LEU A 46 -5.92 2.58 3.18
N HIS A 47 -5.77 3.74 3.80
CA HIS A 47 -4.47 4.40 3.95
C HIS A 47 -3.49 3.52 4.74
N THR A 48 -3.95 2.92 5.84
CA THR A 48 -3.16 2.00 6.65
C THR A 48 -2.77 0.74 5.87
N ARG A 49 -3.70 0.19 5.07
CA ARG A 49 -3.44 -0.99 4.23
C ARG A 49 -2.45 -0.69 3.10
N LEU A 50 -2.54 0.49 2.48
CA LEU A 50 -1.59 0.96 1.47
C LEU A 50 -0.18 1.14 2.06
N ASN A 51 -0.06 1.67 3.28
CA ASN A 51 1.23 1.73 3.97
C ASN A 51 1.83 0.34 4.26
N ALA A 52 0.99 -0.68 4.44
CA ALA A 52 1.45 -2.07 4.62
C ALA A 52 1.89 -2.73 3.29
N LEU A 53 1.30 -2.31 2.16
CA LEU A 53 1.66 -2.77 0.81
C LEU A 53 3.00 -2.22 0.33
N ASP A 54 3.37 -1.05 0.83
CA ASP A 54 4.54 -0.32 0.38
C ASP A 54 5.59 -0.19 1.51
N PRO A 55 6.31 -1.28 1.84
CA PRO A 55 7.52 -1.17 2.66
C PRO A 55 8.70 -0.53 1.87
N GLY A 56 8.50 -0.22 0.57
CA GLY A 56 9.55 0.13 -0.40
C GLY A 56 9.72 1.62 -0.68
N LEU A 57 8.71 2.46 -0.40
CA LEU A 57 8.80 3.92 -0.31
C LEU A 57 9.22 4.29 1.11
N ARG A 58 10.13 3.48 1.69
CA ARG A 58 11.16 4.03 2.56
C ARG A 58 11.88 5.05 1.69
N LEU A 59 11.44 6.31 1.74
CA LEU A 59 12.12 7.43 1.11
C LEU A 59 13.60 7.26 1.42
N GLU A 60 14.37 6.80 0.44
CA GLU A 60 15.82 6.69 0.55
C GLU A 60 16.30 8.11 0.76
N THR A 61 16.41 8.52 2.02
CA THR A 61 17.06 9.78 2.36
C THR A 61 18.49 9.67 1.84
N ARG A 62 19.03 10.78 1.32
CA ARG A 62 20.38 10.86 0.74
C ARG A 62 21.50 10.21 1.58
N ASN A 63 21.26 9.96 2.87
CA ASN A 63 22.20 9.32 3.78
C ASN A 63 22.38 7.81 3.54
N ASP A 64 21.43 7.12 2.89
CA ASP A 64 21.51 5.67 2.63
C ASP A 64 22.66 5.32 1.66
N ARG A 65 22.90 6.17 0.65
CA ARG A 65 24.04 6.02 -0.27
C ARG A 65 25.40 6.13 0.41
N ARG A 66 25.50 6.79 1.57
CA ARG A 66 26.79 7.04 2.25
C ARG A 66 27.24 5.83 3.09
N ASP A 67 26.31 5.02 3.56
CA ASP A 67 26.58 3.88 4.43
C ASP A 67 27.29 2.73 3.66
N ARG A 68 26.82 2.42 2.44
CA ARG A 68 27.47 1.42 1.56
C ARG A 68 28.95 1.74 1.26
N ARG A 69 29.29 3.03 1.11
CA ARG A 69 30.67 3.44 0.77
C ARG A 69 31.62 3.42 1.97
N THR A 70 31.09 3.46 3.20
CA THR A 70 31.89 3.50 4.42
C THR A 70 32.17 2.09 4.94
N GLY A 71 31.22 1.15 4.80
CA GLY A 71 31.39 -0.24 5.20
C GLY A 71 32.41 -1.06 4.40
N GLU A 72 32.73 -0.65 3.16
CA GLU A 72 33.67 -1.35 2.29
C GLU A 72 35.14 -0.98 2.56
N ARG A 73 35.39 0.17 3.20
CA ARG A 73 36.75 0.64 3.56
C ARG A 73 37.27 0.15 4.91
N ALA A 74 36.40 -0.37 5.77
CA ALA A 74 36.77 -0.86 7.11
C ALA A 74 37.21 -2.34 7.13
N ARG A 75 37.17 -3.03 5.97
CA ARG A 75 37.61 -4.43 5.79
C ARG A 75 38.92 -4.55 5.00
N ARG A 76 39.80 -3.54 5.09
CA ARG A 76 41.11 -3.55 4.43
C ARG A 76 42.18 -3.01 5.36
#